data_AF-X0RLF9-F1
#
_entry.id   AF-X0RLF9-F1
#
_cell.length_a   1.000
_cell.length_b   1.000
_cell.length_c   1.000
_cell.angle_alpha   90.00
_cell.angle_beta   90.00
_cell.angle_gamma   90.00
#
_symmetry.space_group_name_H-M   'P 1'
#
loop_
_entity.id
_entity.type
_entity.pdbx_description
1 polymer ?
#
loop_
_entity_poly.entity_id
_entity_poly.type
_entity_poly.pdbx_seq_one_letter_code
_entity_poly.pdbx_strand_id
1 'polypeptide(L)' 'HGGADYFTTRSFLETLRAGTKSPIDVYDAVAWSSIIPLSAASIRAGGKPQPFPDFMKGAKGSPHG' A
#
# COMPACT_ATOMS: atom_id res chain seq x y z
N HIS A 1 -4.80 25.54 -3.96
CA HIS A 1 -4.49 24.27 -3.28
C HIS A 1 -5.82 23.69 -2.81
N GLY A 2 -6.26 22.54 -3.34
CA GLY A 2 -7.64 22.05 -3.14
C GLY A 2 -8.07 20.85 -4.01
N GLY A 3 -7.10 20.18 -4.65
CA GLY A 3 -7.35 18.98 -5.46
C GLY A 3 -7.25 17.70 -4.64
N ALA A 4 -6.79 16.61 -5.26
CA ALA A 4 -6.67 15.30 -4.62
C ALA A 4 -5.97 15.34 -3.25
N ASP A 5 -4.87 16.09 -3.11
CA ASP A 5 -4.11 16.19 -1.85
C ASP A 5 -4.95 16.69 -0.66
N TYR A 6 -5.91 17.59 -0.91
CA TYR A 6 -6.82 18.07 0.14
C TYR A 6 -7.72 16.95 0.64
N PHE A 7 -8.31 16.17 -0.29
CA PHE A 7 -9.18 15.05 0.06
C PHE A 7 -8.40 13.90 0.70
N THR A 8 -7.21 13.58 0.19
CA THR A 8 -6.32 12.54 0.74
C THR A 8 -5.93 12.87 2.18
N THR A 9 -5.46 14.10 2.43
CA THR A 9 -5.04 14.52 3.77
C THR A 9 -6.23 14.59 4.72
N ARG A 10 -7.38 15.11 4.25
CA ARG A 10 -8.61 15.17 5.03
C ARG A 10 -9.11 13.78 5.43
N SER A 11 -9.15 12.83 4.49
CA SER A 11 -9.59 11.46 4.76
C SER A 11 -8.68 10.76 5.77
N PHE A 12 -7.37 10.97 5.68
CA PHE A 12 -6.43 10.48 6.68
C PHE A 12 -6.72 11.07 8.08
N LEU A 13 -6.91 12.38 8.18
CA LEU A 13 -7.23 13.03 9.47
C LEU A 13 -8.59 12.59 10.04
N GLU A 14 -9.60 12.37 9.19
CA GLU A 14 -10.92 11.91 9.60
C GLU A 14 -10.88 10.49 10.20
N THR A 15 -10.13 9.57 9.59
CA THR A 15 -9.98 8.20 10.12
C THR A 15 -9.22 8.16 11.43
N LEU A 16 -8.18 9.00 11.59
CA LEU A 16 -7.49 9.19 12.86
C LEU A 16 -8.42 9.70 13.97
N ARG A 17 -9.25 10.71 13.68
CA ARG A 17 -10.20 11.28 14.65
C ARG A 17 -11.30 10.29 15.03
N ALA A 18 -11.78 9.50 14.07
CA ALA A 18 -12.85 8.53 14.27
C ALA A 18 -12.35 7.19 14.84
N GLY A 19 -11.03 6.97 14.90
CA GLY A 19 -10.46 5.67 15.27
C GLY A 19 -10.81 4.55 14.27
N THR A 20 -11.11 4.91 13.02
CA THR A 20 -11.49 3.97 11.95
C THR A 20 -10.28 3.63 11.08
N LYS A 21 -10.42 2.63 10.22
CA LYS A 21 -9.33 2.23 9.32
C LYS A 21 -9.10 3.29 8.26
N SER A 22 -7.84 3.59 7.99
CA SER A 22 -7.42 4.38 6.83
C SER A 22 -7.81 3.65 5.54
N PRO A 23 -8.25 4.37 4.49
CA PRO A 23 -8.56 3.78 3.18
C PRO A 23 -7.32 3.27 2.43
N ILE A 24 -6.13 3.72 2.81
CA ILE A 24 -4.84 3.16 2.38
C ILE A 24 -4.15 2.70 3.65
N ASP A 25 -3.98 1.39 3.81
CA ASP A 25 -3.34 0.80 4.99
C ASP A 25 -1.88 0.43 4.73
N VAL A 26 -1.23 -0.17 5.74
CA VAL A 26 0.19 -0.55 5.64
C VAL A 26 0.44 -1.63 4.58
N TYR A 27 -0.56 -2.49 4.31
CA TYR A 27 -0.47 -3.56 3.34
C TYR A 27 -0.55 -3.02 1.91
N ASP A 28 -1.41 -2.03 1.67
CA ASP A 28 -1.42 -1.29 0.40
C ASP A 28 -0.09 -0.58 0.17
N ALA A 29 0.39 0.13 1.20
CA ALA A 29 1.61 0.92 1.13
C ALA A 29 2.83 0.04 0.82
N VAL A 30 2.98 -1.11 1.49
CA VAL A 30 4.10 -2.04 1.24
C VAL A 30 3.96 -2.74 -0.10
N ALA A 31 2.74 -3.09 -0.53
CA ALA A 31 2.50 -3.66 -1.85
C ALA A 31 3.00 -2.71 -2.95
N TRP A 32 2.56 -1.45 -2.93
CA TRP A 32 3.01 -0.46 -3.93
C TRP A 32 4.50 -0.18 -3.85
N SER A 33 5.04 -0.05 -2.63
CA SER A 33 6.46 0.22 -2.43
C SER A 33 7.35 -0.94 -2.90
N SER A 34 6.86 -2.18 -2.84
CA SER A 34 7.60 -3.38 -3.26
C SER A 34 7.86 -3.44 -4.77
N ILE A 35 7.12 -2.68 -5.58
CA ILE A 35 7.28 -2.65 -7.04
C ILE A 35 8.69 -2.21 -7.43
N ILE A 36 9.26 -1.23 -6.73
CA ILE A 36 10.62 -0.72 -7.02
C ILE A 36 11.69 -1.82 -6.84
N PRO A 37 11.84 -2.46 -5.66
CA PRO A 37 12.83 -3.52 -5.48
C PRO A 37 12.55 -4.76 -6.34
N LEU A 38 11.28 -5.14 -6.57
CA LEU A 38 10.93 -6.25 -7.45
C LEU A 38 11.29 -5.96 -8.92
N SER A 39 11.07 -4.73 -9.39
CA SER A 39 11.48 -4.31 -10.73
C SER A 39 13.01 -4.37 -10.89
N ALA A 40 13.75 -3.90 -9.89
CA ALA A 40 15.21 -4.01 -9.88
C ALA A 40 15.69 -5.47 -9.89
N ALA A 41 15.00 -6.36 -9.17
CA ALA A 41 15.27 -7.80 -9.19
C ALA A 41 14.97 -8.44 -10.56
N SER A 42 13.86 -8.06 -11.20
CA SER A 42 13.50 -8.50 -12.55
C SER A 42 14.58 -8.11 -13.57
N ILE A 43 15.04 -6.86 -13.54
CA ILE A 43 16.12 -6.37 -14.42
C ILE A 43 17.39 -7.22 -14.24
N ARG A 44 17.80 -7.49 -12.99
CA ARG A 44 18.95 -8.35 -12.70
C ARG A 44 18.76 -9.80 -13.17
N ALA A 45 17.53 -10.28 -13.20
CA ALA A 45 17.18 -11.63 -13.64
C ALA A 45 16.94 -11.74 -15.17
N GLY A 46 17.24 -10.71 -15.95
CA GLY A 46 17.03 -10.69 -17.40
C GLY A 46 15.57 -10.50 -17.80
N GLY A 47 14.80 -9.74 -17.01
CA GLY A 47 13.37 -9.46 -17.27
C GLY A 47 12.42 -10.57 -16.81
N LYS A 48 12.90 -11.52 -15.99
CA LYS A 48 12.07 -12.63 -15.49
C LYS A 48 11.05 -12.13 -14.45
N PRO A 49 9.80 -12.64 -14.48
CA PRO A 49 8.81 -12.37 -13.44
C PRO A 49 9.36 -12.63 -12.04
N GLN A 50 9.03 -11.76 -11.09
CA GLN A 50 9.41 -11.92 -9.68
C GLN A 50 8.16 -12.25 -8.87
N PRO A 51 8.23 -13.17 -7.89
CA PRO A 51 7.10 -13.48 -7.02
C PRO A 51 6.74 -12.23 -6.19
N PHE A 52 5.47 -11.86 -6.22
CA PHE A 52 4.97 -10.76 -5.42
C PHE A 52 4.65 -11.28 -4.00
N PRO A 53 5.22 -10.71 -2.93
CA PRO A 53 4.95 -11.20 -1.59
C PRO A 53 3.49 -10.98 -1.18
N ASP A 54 2.89 -11.98 -0.53
CA ASP A 54 1.61 -11.82 0.15
C ASP A 54 1.86 -11.14 1.52
N PHE A 55 1.70 -9.83 1.55
CA PHE A 55 1.90 -9.02 2.75
C PHE A 55 0.73 -9.13 3.74
N MET A 56 -0.42 -9.68 3.34
CA MET A 56 -1.59 -9.85 4.22
C MET A 56 -1.48 -11.11 5.09
N LYS A 57 -0.48 -11.96 4.86
CA LYS A 57 -0.32 -13.24 5.57
C LYS A 57 -0.14 -13.02 7.08
N GLY A 58 -1.22 -13.27 7.84
CA GLY A 58 -1.27 -13.10 9.31
C GLY A 58 -2.01 -11.85 9.78
N ALA A 59 -2.45 -10.98 8.86
CA ALA A 59 -3.20 -9.77 9.16
C ALA A 59 -4.67 -10.09 9.49
N LYS A 60 -5.05 -10.07 10.77
CA LYS A 60 -6.46 -10.12 11.15
C LYS A 60 -7.09 -8.73 11.04
N GLY A 61 -8.09 -8.59 10.16
CA GLY A 61 -8.87 -7.38 10.03
C GLY A 61 -8.26 -6.29 9.15
N SER A 62 -7.52 -6.61 8.09
CA SER A 62 -7.36 -5.65 6.97
C SER A 62 -8.69 -5.54 6.21
N PRO A 63 -9.11 -4.36 5.72
CA PRO A 63 -10.35 -4.21 4.96
C PRO A 63 -10.29 -4.87 3.57
N HIS A 64 -9.13 -5.38 3.16
CA HIS A 64 -8.89 -6.03 1.87
C HIS A 64 -8.96 -7.57 1.93
N GLY A 65 -9.36 -8.15 3.08
CA GLY A 65 -9.50 -9.59 3.30
C GLY A 65 -10.94 -10.09 3.33
#